data_AF-A0A2T3EKR4-F1
#
_entry.id   AF-A0A2T3EKR4-F1
#
_cell.length_a   1.000
_cell.length_b   1.000
_cell.length_c   1.000
_cell.angle_alpha   90.00
_cell.angle_beta   90.00
_cell.angle_gamma   90.00
#
_symmetry.space_group_name_H-M   'P 1'
#
loop_
_entity.id
_entity.type
_entity.pdbx_description
1 polymer ?
#
loop_
_entity_poly.entity_id
_entity_poly.type
_entity_poly.pdbx_seq_one_letter_code
_entity_poly.pdbx_strand_id
1 'polypeptide(L)'
;MQAMTGSEPFRQGDLIVRPAAAWTPGVHALLTALRRHGFHAVPHSAGYDEAWERVSYLPGDTGELDEHVAMRGERALRSAASLLRHYHNCSALFAKSLETSYEWQLPARSPCEVICHGDFAPYNVVLNDGEVTGLIDFEAAHPGPRVWDLAYGIYRWAPLSSSAAVEGAGTLAAQVHRARIFVDAYGLSIAERPSLPNVIVERLEALLTFMEHEAARGIERYRRNLQDGHDRIYRQDIAYIKKSAADIVTALTG
;
A
#
# COMPACT_ATOMS: atom_id res chain seq x y z
N MET A 1 11.57 -35.78 -0.83
CA MET A 1 12.23 -34.47 -0.72
C MET A 1 12.07 -33.76 -2.06
N GLN A 2 10.98 -33.01 -2.23
CA GLN A 2 10.84 -32.14 -3.40
C GLN A 2 11.60 -30.85 -3.10
N ALA A 3 12.58 -30.54 -3.94
CA ALA A 3 13.22 -29.24 -3.96
C ALA A 3 12.15 -28.21 -4.35
N MET A 4 11.77 -27.34 -3.41
CA MET A 4 10.87 -26.21 -3.68
C MET A 4 11.64 -25.15 -4.47
N THR A 5 11.49 -25.19 -5.78
CA THR A 5 11.69 -24.01 -6.63
C THR A 5 10.49 -23.08 -6.41
N GLY A 6 10.59 -22.10 -5.50
CA GLY A 6 9.49 -21.17 -5.25
C GLY A 6 10.01 -19.83 -4.75
N SER A 7 9.84 -18.79 -5.56
CA SER A 7 10.10 -17.38 -5.21
C SER A 7 9.03 -16.78 -4.30
N GLU A 8 8.05 -17.56 -3.85
CA GLU A 8 6.90 -17.09 -3.08
C GLU A 8 7.13 -17.24 -1.57
N PRO A 9 6.66 -16.27 -0.75
CA PRO A 9 6.70 -16.37 0.70
C PRO A 9 5.98 -17.63 1.20
N PHE A 10 6.55 -18.30 2.20
CA PHE A 10 5.92 -19.45 2.85
C PHE A 10 5.96 -19.32 4.37
N ARG A 11 5.04 -20.03 5.03
CA ARG A 11 4.94 -20.03 6.50
C ARG A 11 5.77 -21.18 7.09
N GLN A 12 6.58 -20.87 8.10
CA GLN A 12 7.32 -21.83 8.92
C GLN A 12 7.05 -21.56 10.40
N GLY A 13 6.10 -22.29 10.99
CA GLY A 13 5.63 -22.03 12.35
C GLY A 13 4.97 -20.64 12.45
N ASP A 14 5.48 -19.80 13.33
CA ASP A 14 5.00 -18.42 13.52
C ASP A 14 5.80 -17.40 12.68
N LEU A 15 6.57 -17.85 11.71
CA LEU A 15 7.35 -17.01 10.81
C LEU A 15 6.84 -17.10 9.37
N ILE A 16 6.91 -15.99 8.66
CA ILE A 16 6.89 -15.92 7.21
C ILE A 16 8.33 -15.83 6.73
N VAL A 17 8.70 -16.72 5.81
CA VAL A 17 10.02 -16.83 5.21
C VAL A 17 9.89 -16.48 3.74
N ARG A 18 10.75 -15.59 3.23
CA ARG A 18 10.77 -15.20 1.82
C ARG A 18 12.19 -14.89 1.34
N PRO A 19 12.46 -14.93 0.02
CA PRO A 19 13.78 -14.63 -0.49
C PRO A 19 14.27 -13.25 -0.06
N ALA A 20 15.52 -13.14 0.36
CA ALA A 20 16.14 -11.85 0.66
C ALA A 20 16.36 -11.05 -0.64
N ALA A 21 16.26 -9.74 -0.54
CA ALA A 21 16.47 -8.79 -1.62
C ALA A 21 17.35 -7.62 -1.16
N ALA A 22 17.74 -6.74 -2.08
CA ALA A 22 18.60 -5.60 -1.78
C ALA A 22 17.98 -4.65 -0.71
N TRP A 23 16.65 -4.56 -0.66
CA TRP A 23 15.90 -3.74 0.30
C TRP A 23 15.62 -4.43 1.64
N THR A 24 15.90 -5.73 1.79
CA THR A 24 15.64 -6.49 3.04
C THR A 24 16.25 -5.80 4.28
N PRO A 25 17.51 -5.33 4.28
CA PRO A 25 18.06 -4.59 5.43
C PRO A 25 17.22 -3.37 5.84
N GLY A 26 16.74 -2.60 4.86
CA GLY A 26 15.89 -1.43 5.08
C GLY A 26 14.53 -1.80 5.66
N VAL A 27 13.90 -2.87 5.15
CA VAL A 27 12.64 -3.40 5.68
C VAL A 27 12.78 -3.83 7.14
N HIS A 28 13.82 -4.58 7.48
CA HIS A 28 14.04 -5.02 8.86
C HIS A 28 14.35 -3.84 9.81
N ALA A 29 15.10 -2.84 9.34
CA ALA A 29 15.35 -1.61 10.09
C ALA A 29 14.04 -0.83 10.33
N LEU A 30 13.18 -0.73 9.32
CA LEU A 30 11.86 -0.10 9.42
C LEU A 30 10.97 -0.82 10.45
N LEU A 31 10.82 -2.15 10.36
CA LEU A 31 10.00 -2.94 11.29
C LEU A 31 10.48 -2.77 12.74
N THR A 32 11.80 -2.77 12.94
CA THR A 32 12.41 -2.55 14.26
C THR A 32 12.12 -1.14 14.78
N ALA A 33 12.27 -0.12 13.93
CA ALA A 33 12.01 1.28 14.29
C ALA A 33 10.54 1.53 14.62
N LEU A 34 9.61 1.02 13.80
CA LEU A 34 8.17 1.13 14.04
C LEU A 34 7.81 0.62 15.44
N ARG A 35 8.27 -0.59 15.79
CA ARG A 35 8.01 -1.16 17.12
C ARG A 35 8.65 -0.36 18.24
N ARG A 36 9.89 0.09 18.07
CA ARG A 36 10.59 0.92 19.06
C ARG A 36 9.84 2.23 19.33
N HIS A 37 9.16 2.77 18.32
CA HIS A 37 8.38 4.01 18.42
C HIS A 37 6.87 3.78 18.67
N GLY A 38 6.46 2.55 19.02
CA GLY A 38 5.11 2.23 19.51
C GLY A 38 4.11 1.73 18.47
N PHE A 39 4.52 1.57 17.21
CA PHE A 39 3.67 0.97 16.18
C PHE A 39 3.84 -0.55 16.17
N HIS A 40 2.88 -1.27 16.77
CA HIS A 40 2.94 -2.73 16.95
C HIS A 40 2.08 -3.53 15.97
N ALA A 41 1.33 -2.87 15.09
CA ALA A 41 0.49 -3.50 14.07
C ALA A 41 1.29 -4.00 12.85
N VAL A 42 2.50 -4.52 13.08
CA VAL A 42 3.44 -4.99 12.05
C VAL A 42 4.16 -6.26 12.48
N PRO A 43 4.62 -7.07 11.51
CA PRO A 43 5.51 -8.20 11.76
C PRO A 43 6.74 -7.79 12.57
N HIS A 44 7.25 -8.71 13.37
CA HIS A 44 8.53 -8.57 14.05
C HIS A 44 9.61 -9.03 13.09
N SER A 45 10.71 -8.30 13.03
CA SER A 45 11.93 -8.79 12.40
C SER A 45 12.42 -10.04 13.16
N ALA A 46 12.56 -11.17 12.46
CA ALA A 46 13.22 -12.37 12.96
C ALA A 46 14.60 -12.60 12.31
N GLY A 47 15.14 -11.56 11.67
CA GLY A 47 16.43 -11.56 10.99
C GLY A 47 16.37 -12.04 9.53
N TYR A 48 17.51 -11.93 8.86
CA TYR A 48 17.70 -12.31 7.47
C TYR A 48 19.15 -12.77 7.24
N ASP A 49 19.35 -13.54 6.18
CA ASP A 49 20.65 -13.98 5.66
C ASP A 49 20.74 -13.64 4.15
N GLU A 50 21.77 -14.11 3.46
CA GLU A 50 21.98 -13.82 2.03
C GLU A 50 20.84 -14.35 1.13
N ALA A 51 20.13 -15.38 1.57
CA ALA A 51 19.11 -16.05 0.76
C ALA A 51 17.69 -15.79 1.26
N TRP A 52 17.49 -15.61 2.57
CA TRP A 52 16.17 -15.60 3.19
C TRP A 52 16.02 -14.52 4.25
N GLU A 53 14.87 -13.86 4.25
CA GLU A 53 14.39 -13.05 5.35
C GLU A 53 13.25 -13.72 6.09
N ARG A 54 13.10 -13.39 7.39
CA ARG A 54 12.10 -13.96 8.28
C ARG A 54 11.41 -12.87 9.09
N VAL A 55 10.10 -12.87 9.07
CA VAL A 55 9.28 -11.96 9.90
C VAL A 55 8.16 -12.73 10.60
N SER A 56 7.67 -12.23 11.74
CA SER A 56 6.58 -12.91 12.43
C SER A 56 5.28 -12.91 11.62
N TYR A 57 4.57 -14.03 11.62
CA TYR A 57 3.20 -14.11 11.12
C TYR A 57 2.27 -13.25 11.99
N LEU A 58 1.34 -12.52 11.35
CA LEU A 58 0.27 -11.81 12.02
C LEU A 58 -1.04 -12.59 11.84
N PRO A 59 -1.72 -13.01 12.91
CA PRO A 59 -2.97 -13.77 12.81
C PRO A 59 -4.15 -12.88 12.40
N GLY A 60 -4.97 -13.41 11.52
CA GLY A 60 -6.18 -12.78 11.00
C GLY A 60 -6.36 -13.06 9.52
N ASP A 61 -7.44 -12.54 8.96
CA ASP A 61 -7.79 -12.72 7.55
C ASP A 61 -7.09 -11.68 6.67
N THR A 62 -6.75 -12.08 5.44
CA THR A 62 -6.30 -11.17 4.38
C THR A 62 -7.22 -11.34 3.17
N GLY A 63 -7.30 -10.34 2.30
CA GLY A 63 -8.10 -10.47 1.10
C GLY A 63 -8.32 -9.19 0.33
N GLU A 64 -8.89 -9.33 -0.86
CA GLU A 64 -9.27 -8.23 -1.74
C GLU A 64 -10.70 -7.74 -1.48
N LEU A 65 -11.02 -6.55 -1.97
CA LEU A 65 -12.36 -5.98 -1.80
C LEU A 65 -13.44 -6.75 -2.56
N ASP A 66 -13.15 -7.31 -3.73
CA ASP A 66 -14.13 -8.07 -4.53
C ASP A 66 -14.50 -9.40 -3.87
N GLU A 67 -13.53 -10.09 -3.26
CA GLU A 67 -13.71 -11.42 -2.68
C GLU A 67 -14.15 -11.39 -1.21
N HIS A 68 -13.77 -10.37 -0.43
CA HIS A 68 -13.92 -10.40 1.03
C HIS A 68 -14.94 -9.37 1.56
N VAL A 69 -16.17 -9.82 1.86
CA VAL A 69 -17.28 -8.95 2.34
C VAL A 69 -16.88 -8.09 3.54
N ALA A 70 -16.20 -8.68 4.53
CA ALA A 70 -15.78 -7.93 5.71
C ALA A 70 -14.75 -6.84 5.40
N MET A 71 -13.91 -7.03 4.36
CA MET A 71 -12.92 -6.05 3.91
C MET A 71 -13.60 -4.85 3.23
N ARG A 72 -14.75 -5.06 2.58
CA ARG A 72 -15.59 -3.99 2.03
C ARG A 72 -16.26 -3.14 3.11
N GLY A 73 -16.42 -3.67 4.32
CA GLY A 73 -17.14 -3.00 5.40
C GLY A 73 -16.59 -1.61 5.74
N GLU A 74 -17.47 -0.70 6.12
CA GLU A 74 -17.07 0.65 6.55
C GLU A 74 -16.11 0.61 7.76
N ARG A 75 -16.29 -0.37 8.65
CA ARG A 75 -15.41 -0.59 9.80
C ARG A 75 -13.97 -0.90 9.39
N ALA A 76 -13.78 -1.77 8.41
CA ALA A 76 -12.47 -2.10 7.84
C ALA A 76 -11.87 -0.87 7.14
N LEU A 77 -12.68 -0.14 6.36
CA LEU A 77 -12.27 1.06 5.66
C LEU A 77 -11.74 2.16 6.61
N ARG A 78 -12.50 2.45 7.68
CA ARG A 78 -12.11 3.46 8.69
C ARG A 78 -10.88 3.04 9.47
N SER A 79 -10.83 1.79 9.93
CA SER A 79 -9.67 1.27 10.69
C SER A 79 -8.41 1.22 9.83
N ALA A 80 -8.49 0.88 8.54
CA ALA A 80 -7.37 0.94 7.60
C ALA A 80 -6.82 2.38 7.49
N ALA A 81 -7.69 3.37 7.29
CA ALA A 81 -7.29 4.76 7.20
C ALA A 81 -6.63 5.28 8.48
N SER A 82 -7.20 4.96 9.65
CA SER A 82 -6.62 5.31 10.95
C SER A 82 -5.29 4.59 11.20
N LEU A 83 -5.17 3.33 10.78
CA LEU A 83 -3.92 2.56 10.87
C LEU A 83 -2.82 3.20 10.02
N LEU A 84 -3.12 3.57 8.77
CA LEU A 84 -2.18 4.27 7.89
C LEU A 84 -1.73 5.60 8.50
N ARG A 85 -2.64 6.36 9.11
CA ARG A 85 -2.29 7.60 9.82
C ARG A 85 -1.35 7.35 10.98
N HIS A 86 -1.61 6.30 11.78
CA HIS A 86 -0.74 5.93 12.90
C HIS A 86 0.65 5.49 12.39
N TYR A 87 0.70 4.68 11.33
CA TYR A 87 1.94 4.29 10.65
C TYR A 87 2.75 5.52 10.18
N HIS A 88 2.11 6.48 9.51
CA HIS A 88 2.74 7.72 9.06
C HIS A 88 3.25 8.58 10.21
N ASN A 89 2.43 8.79 11.24
CA ASN A 89 2.83 9.58 12.41
C ASN A 89 4.04 8.94 13.12
N CYS A 90 4.07 7.60 13.20
CA CYS A 90 5.18 6.88 13.80
C CYS A 90 6.45 6.95 12.93
N SER A 91 6.34 6.67 11.63
CA SER A 91 7.50 6.66 10.74
C SER A 91 8.11 8.04 10.54
N ALA A 92 7.33 9.12 10.63
CA ALA A 92 7.83 10.49 10.62
C ALA A 92 8.91 10.76 11.69
N LEU A 93 8.88 10.04 12.81
CA LEU A 93 9.86 10.20 13.91
C LEU A 93 11.27 9.75 13.53
N PHE A 94 11.41 8.91 12.50
CA PHE A 94 12.69 8.33 12.11
C PHE A 94 12.93 8.29 10.59
N ALA A 95 11.99 8.75 9.76
CA ALA A 95 12.08 8.67 8.29
C ALA A 95 13.39 9.25 7.75
N LYS A 96 13.77 10.45 8.21
CA LYS A 96 15.02 11.11 7.83
C LYS A 96 16.28 10.31 8.17
N SER A 97 16.25 9.50 9.23
CA SER A 97 17.39 8.65 9.60
C SER A 97 17.54 7.42 8.70
N LEU A 98 16.44 6.94 8.12
CA LEU A 98 16.45 5.77 7.24
C LEU A 98 16.58 6.16 5.76
N GLU A 99 16.30 7.41 5.40
CA GLU A 99 16.23 7.90 4.02
C GLU A 99 17.44 7.51 3.16
N THR A 100 18.65 7.75 3.66
CA THR A 100 19.91 7.49 2.92
C THR A 100 20.70 6.30 3.46
N SER A 101 20.15 5.61 4.48
CA SER A 101 20.86 4.54 5.18
C SER A 101 20.69 3.17 4.53
N TYR A 102 19.71 3.01 3.65
CA TYR A 102 19.33 1.74 3.04
C TYR A 102 18.97 1.90 1.58
N GLU A 103 19.16 0.81 0.82
CA GLU A 103 18.57 0.65 -0.49
C GLU A 103 17.08 0.33 -0.35
N TRP A 104 16.26 0.95 -1.18
CA TRP A 104 14.80 0.78 -1.19
C TRP A 104 14.36 0.29 -2.56
N GLN A 105 13.34 -0.57 -2.61
CA GLN A 105 12.81 -1.09 -3.88
C GLN A 105 12.27 0.03 -4.77
N LEU A 106 11.51 0.94 -4.17
CA LEU A 106 10.97 2.11 -4.83
C LEU A 106 11.86 3.32 -4.53
N PRO A 107 12.05 4.23 -5.51
CA PRO A 107 12.87 5.40 -5.32
C PRO A 107 12.27 6.34 -4.26
N ALA A 108 13.15 6.93 -3.44
CA ALA A 108 12.75 7.95 -2.48
C ALA A 108 12.12 9.17 -3.18
N ARG A 109 11.17 9.83 -2.50
CA ARG A 109 10.53 11.06 -2.99
C ARG A 109 10.67 12.18 -1.97
N SER A 110 10.95 13.38 -2.45
CA SER A 110 11.01 14.58 -1.62
C SER A 110 9.66 15.32 -1.61
N PRO A 111 9.25 15.92 -0.47
CA PRO A 111 9.91 15.85 0.82
C PRO A 111 9.75 14.47 1.50
N CYS A 112 10.81 14.00 2.16
CA CYS A 112 10.78 12.81 3.02
C CYS A 112 10.09 13.17 4.34
N GLU A 113 8.77 12.98 4.40
CA GLU A 113 7.97 13.20 5.60
C GLU A 113 7.81 11.93 6.43
N VAL A 114 7.74 10.79 5.75
CA VAL A 114 7.47 9.46 6.31
C VAL A 114 8.27 8.41 5.53
N ILE A 115 8.28 7.18 6.04
CA ILE A 115 8.54 6.02 5.19
C ILE A 115 7.18 5.57 4.67
N CYS A 116 6.90 5.75 3.38
CA CYS A 116 5.69 5.23 2.73
C CYS A 116 5.70 3.70 2.83
N HIS A 117 4.55 3.08 3.02
CA HIS A 117 4.38 1.64 2.81
C HIS A 117 4.58 1.29 1.32
N GLY A 118 4.12 2.15 0.42
CA GLY A 118 4.29 2.03 -1.01
C GLY A 118 3.25 1.14 -1.70
N ASP A 119 2.68 0.19 -0.96
CA ASP A 119 1.59 -0.69 -1.43
C ASP A 119 0.49 -0.86 -0.36
N PHE A 120 -0.02 0.25 0.20
CA PHE A 120 -1.09 0.19 1.21
C PHE A 120 -2.44 -0.21 0.57
N ALA A 121 -2.71 -1.51 0.51
CA ALA A 121 -3.85 -2.10 -0.18
C ALA A 121 -4.60 -3.11 0.72
N PRO A 122 -5.88 -3.44 0.40
CA PRO A 122 -6.68 -4.43 1.13
C PRO A 122 -5.99 -5.79 1.35
N TYR A 123 -5.28 -6.30 0.34
CA TYR A 123 -4.56 -7.57 0.46
C TYR A 123 -3.31 -7.50 1.37
N ASN A 124 -2.81 -6.29 1.66
CA ASN A 124 -1.62 -6.06 2.49
C ASN A 124 -1.98 -5.70 3.94
N VAL A 125 -3.22 -5.94 4.35
CA VAL A 125 -3.64 -5.76 5.74
C VAL A 125 -4.20 -7.04 6.34
N VAL A 126 -4.14 -7.11 7.66
CA VAL A 126 -4.72 -8.19 8.45
C VAL A 126 -6.00 -7.70 9.11
N LEU A 127 -7.08 -8.43 8.89
CA LEU A 127 -8.42 -8.15 9.37
C LEU A 127 -8.77 -9.10 10.53
N ASN A 128 -9.28 -8.55 11.62
CA ASN A 128 -9.88 -9.31 12.72
C ASN A 128 -11.20 -8.64 13.11
N ASP A 129 -12.28 -9.42 13.17
CA ASP A 129 -13.63 -8.94 13.55
C ASP A 129 -14.10 -7.69 12.78
N GLY A 130 -13.73 -7.59 11.51
CA GLY A 130 -14.08 -6.46 10.63
C GLY A 130 -13.26 -5.19 10.87
N GLU A 131 -12.19 -5.25 11.66
CA GLU A 131 -11.22 -4.17 11.87
C GLU A 131 -9.85 -4.55 11.32
N VAL A 132 -9.19 -3.58 10.69
CA VAL A 132 -7.81 -3.73 10.21
C VAL A 132 -6.86 -3.56 11.39
N THR A 133 -6.17 -4.64 11.75
CA THR A 133 -5.32 -4.73 12.95
C THR A 133 -3.83 -4.88 12.64
N GLY A 134 -3.48 -5.16 11.39
CA GLY A 134 -2.10 -5.37 10.97
C GLY A 134 -1.82 -4.87 9.56
N LEU A 135 -0.58 -4.47 9.33
CA LEU A 135 -0.01 -4.11 8.04
C LEU A 135 1.13 -5.07 7.73
N ILE A 136 1.15 -5.61 6.52
CA ILE A 136 2.13 -6.58 6.04
C ILE A 136 2.66 -6.15 4.68
N ASP A 137 3.72 -6.84 4.23
CA ASP A 137 4.36 -6.64 2.93
C ASP A 137 5.02 -5.27 2.69
N PHE A 138 6.14 -5.05 3.37
CA PHE A 138 6.91 -3.81 3.35
C PHE A 138 7.93 -3.71 2.21
N GLU A 139 7.94 -4.60 1.22
CA GLU A 139 8.96 -4.58 0.16
C GLU A 139 8.96 -3.29 -0.66
N ALA A 140 7.77 -2.73 -0.87
CA ALA A 140 7.57 -1.46 -1.58
C ALA A 140 7.85 -0.22 -0.70
N ALA A 141 8.27 -0.40 0.56
CA ALA A 141 8.50 0.72 1.45
C ALA A 141 9.62 1.63 0.92
N HIS A 142 9.45 2.93 1.08
CA HIS A 142 10.43 3.93 0.64
C HIS A 142 10.20 5.28 1.33
N PRO A 143 11.23 6.14 1.46
CA PRO A 143 11.07 7.49 1.97
C PRO A 143 10.20 8.35 1.04
N GLY A 144 9.25 9.10 1.57
CA GLY A 144 8.34 9.89 0.74
C GLY A 144 7.43 10.86 1.50
N PRO A 145 6.66 11.69 0.77
CA PRO A 145 5.64 12.54 1.37
C PRO A 145 4.41 11.69 1.71
N ARG A 146 3.76 11.95 2.86
CA ARG A 146 2.64 11.11 3.34
C ARG A 146 1.47 11.05 2.36
N VAL A 147 1.26 12.12 1.59
CA VAL A 147 0.18 12.24 0.62
C VAL A 147 0.36 11.27 -0.55
N TRP A 148 1.59 10.88 -0.87
CA TRP A 148 1.91 9.93 -1.92
C TRP A 148 1.41 8.52 -1.57
N ASP A 149 1.63 8.10 -0.33
CA ASP A 149 1.18 6.81 0.17
C ASP A 149 -0.33 6.80 0.42
N LEU A 150 -0.85 7.90 0.98
CA LEU A 150 -2.29 8.10 1.17
C LEU A 150 -3.06 8.04 -0.16
N ALA A 151 -2.55 8.67 -1.21
CA ALA A 151 -3.16 8.65 -2.54
C ALA A 151 -3.32 7.23 -3.07
N TYR A 152 -2.27 6.40 -2.94
CA TYR A 152 -2.35 5.00 -3.33
C TYR A 152 -3.37 4.23 -2.47
N GLY A 153 -3.36 4.44 -1.15
CA GLY A 153 -4.34 3.86 -0.24
C GLY A 153 -5.78 4.20 -0.62
N ILE A 154 -6.09 5.47 -0.90
CA ILE A 154 -7.43 5.89 -1.33
C ILE A 154 -7.83 5.20 -2.63
N TYR A 155 -6.94 5.19 -3.63
CA TYR A 155 -7.20 4.51 -4.91
C TYR A 155 -7.58 3.04 -4.72
N ARG A 156 -6.87 2.32 -3.81
CA ARG A 156 -7.11 0.89 -3.56
C ARG A 156 -8.33 0.62 -2.68
N TRP A 157 -8.59 1.43 -1.66
CA TRP A 157 -9.67 1.22 -0.69
C TRP A 157 -11.03 1.79 -1.12
N ALA A 158 -11.01 2.75 -2.05
CA ALA A 158 -12.18 3.37 -2.66
C ALA A 158 -12.05 3.25 -4.19
N PRO A 159 -12.17 2.04 -4.77
CA PRO A 159 -11.65 1.67 -6.09
C PRO A 159 -12.05 2.68 -7.17
N LEU A 160 -11.21 3.70 -7.38
CA LEU A 160 -11.46 4.84 -8.28
C LEU A 160 -11.22 4.39 -9.72
N SER A 161 -12.11 3.56 -10.21
CA SER A 161 -11.97 2.84 -11.47
C SER A 161 -13.31 2.76 -12.18
N SER A 162 -13.28 2.97 -13.50
CA SER A 162 -14.45 2.76 -14.36
C SER A 162 -14.84 1.29 -14.50
N SER A 163 -13.94 0.36 -14.16
CA SER A 163 -14.15 -1.09 -14.23
C SER A 163 -14.29 -1.73 -12.85
N ALA A 164 -14.46 -0.93 -11.78
CA ALA A 164 -14.64 -1.44 -10.43
C ALA A 164 -15.84 -2.41 -10.35
N ALA A 165 -15.55 -3.70 -10.20
CA ALA A 165 -16.54 -4.76 -10.00
C ALA A 165 -16.83 -5.03 -8.51
N VAL A 166 -16.46 -4.10 -7.63
CA VAL A 166 -16.65 -4.22 -6.18
C VAL A 166 -18.09 -3.85 -5.82
N GLU A 167 -18.80 -4.77 -5.17
CA GLU A 167 -20.14 -4.54 -4.66
C GLU A 167 -20.21 -3.28 -3.78
N GLY A 168 -21.15 -2.38 -4.08
CA GLY A 168 -21.27 -1.10 -3.36
C GLY A 168 -20.24 -0.03 -3.74
N ALA A 169 -19.40 -0.26 -4.77
CA ALA A 169 -18.44 0.72 -5.29
C ALA A 169 -18.40 0.78 -6.84
N GLY A 170 -19.48 0.38 -7.51
CA GLY A 170 -19.58 0.38 -8.98
C GLY A 170 -19.93 1.74 -9.62
N THR A 171 -20.15 2.80 -8.84
CA THR A 171 -20.47 4.14 -9.36
C THR A 171 -19.51 5.18 -8.78
N LEU A 172 -19.30 6.27 -9.52
CA LEU A 172 -18.46 7.39 -9.05
C LEU A 172 -18.91 7.89 -7.68
N ALA A 173 -20.22 8.08 -7.48
CA ALA A 173 -20.77 8.55 -6.21
C ALA A 173 -20.42 7.61 -5.04
N ALA A 174 -20.51 6.29 -5.25
CA ALA A 174 -20.18 5.32 -4.23
C ALA A 174 -18.67 5.24 -3.95
N GLN A 175 -17.84 5.29 -5.00
CA GLN A 175 -16.37 5.31 -4.86
C GLN A 175 -15.92 6.56 -4.10
N VAL A 176 -16.43 7.73 -4.47
CA VAL A 176 -16.09 8.99 -3.84
C VAL A 176 -16.61 9.06 -2.39
N HIS A 177 -17.78 8.48 -2.12
CA HIS A 177 -18.27 8.33 -0.75
C HIS A 177 -17.30 7.50 0.12
N ARG A 178 -16.79 6.37 -0.39
CA ARG A 178 -15.75 5.59 0.30
C ARG A 178 -14.44 6.39 0.46
N ALA A 179 -14.02 7.11 -0.58
CA ALA A 179 -12.80 7.92 -0.52
C ALA A 179 -12.93 9.00 0.57
N ARG A 180 -14.10 9.62 0.69
CA ARG A 180 -14.39 10.59 1.76
C ARG A 180 -14.29 9.96 3.15
N ILE A 181 -14.90 8.80 3.36
CA ILE A 181 -14.80 8.07 4.65
C ILE A 181 -13.33 7.80 5.00
N PHE A 182 -12.54 7.35 4.02
CA PHE A 182 -11.12 7.07 4.22
C PHE A 182 -10.33 8.33 4.59
N VAL A 183 -10.52 9.42 3.83
CA VAL A 183 -9.86 10.71 4.06
C VAL A 183 -10.24 11.32 5.41
N ASP A 184 -11.52 11.20 5.81
CA ASP A 184 -12.01 11.65 7.12
C ASP A 184 -11.38 10.85 8.26
N ALA A 185 -11.37 9.51 8.15
CA ALA A 185 -10.79 8.62 9.18
C ALA A 185 -9.26 8.71 9.26
N TYR A 186 -8.59 9.03 8.15
CA TYR A 186 -7.16 9.37 8.14
C TYR A 186 -6.90 10.74 8.78
N GLY A 187 -7.87 11.64 8.75
CA GLY A 187 -7.77 13.00 9.28
C GLY A 187 -6.98 13.94 8.37
N LEU A 188 -7.16 13.84 7.05
CA LEU A 188 -6.60 14.79 6.09
C LEU A 188 -7.44 16.07 6.09
N SER A 189 -6.79 17.24 6.16
CA SER A 189 -7.50 18.51 6.25
C SER A 189 -8.26 18.83 4.95
N ILE A 190 -9.37 19.57 5.06
CA ILE A 190 -10.16 19.98 3.89
C ILE A 190 -9.30 20.76 2.88
N ALA A 191 -8.31 21.52 3.34
CA ALA A 191 -7.43 22.31 2.48
C ALA A 191 -6.49 21.45 1.61
N GLU A 192 -6.14 20.25 2.05
CA GLU A 192 -5.24 19.34 1.31
C GLU A 192 -5.99 18.47 0.29
N ARG A 193 -7.28 18.19 0.54
CA ARG A 193 -8.10 17.29 -0.29
C ARG A 193 -8.20 17.65 -1.78
N PRO A 194 -8.23 18.94 -2.21
CA PRO A 194 -8.28 19.28 -3.63
C PRO A 194 -7.12 18.73 -4.46
N SER A 195 -5.97 18.46 -3.84
CA SER A 195 -4.80 17.92 -4.53
C SER A 195 -4.90 16.42 -4.84
N LEU A 196 -5.75 15.68 -4.12
CA LEU A 196 -5.75 14.22 -4.13
C LEU A 196 -5.91 13.59 -5.52
N PRO A 197 -6.85 14.03 -6.40
CA PRO A 197 -6.97 13.41 -7.72
C PRO A 197 -5.70 13.50 -8.55
N ASN A 198 -4.98 14.64 -8.47
CA ASN A 198 -3.72 14.82 -9.19
C ASN A 198 -2.62 13.94 -8.60
N VAL A 199 -2.51 13.86 -7.27
CA VAL A 199 -1.50 12.99 -6.63
C VAL A 199 -1.77 11.50 -6.94
N ILE A 200 -3.04 11.08 -6.98
CA ILE A 200 -3.41 9.71 -7.37
C ILE A 200 -2.98 9.42 -8.80
N VAL A 201 -3.27 10.34 -9.74
CA VAL A 201 -2.82 10.24 -11.13
C VAL A 201 -1.30 10.10 -11.22
N GLU A 202 -0.56 11.00 -10.58
CA GLU A 202 0.91 10.97 -10.59
C GLU A 202 1.45 9.66 -9.99
N ARG A 203 0.80 9.15 -8.93
CA ARG A 203 1.17 7.89 -8.27
C ARG A 203 0.98 6.68 -9.17
N LEU A 204 -0.10 6.65 -9.97
CA LEU A 204 -0.36 5.59 -10.93
C LEU A 204 0.55 5.68 -12.15
N GLU A 205 0.85 6.89 -12.64
CA GLU A 205 1.82 7.11 -13.71
C GLU A 205 3.23 6.64 -13.29
N ALA A 206 3.66 6.93 -12.07
CA ALA A 206 4.91 6.44 -11.51
C ALA A 206 4.93 4.90 -11.35
N LEU A 207 3.80 4.30 -10.95
CA LEU A 207 3.66 2.84 -10.89
C LEU A 207 3.83 2.19 -12.26
N LEU A 208 3.18 2.76 -13.29
CA LEU A 208 3.31 2.30 -14.67
C LEU A 208 4.76 2.38 -15.15
N THR A 209 5.42 3.52 -14.96
CA THR A 209 6.83 3.69 -15.34
C THR A 209 7.73 2.66 -14.66
N PHE A 210 7.51 2.41 -13.36
CA PHE A 210 8.27 1.39 -12.64
C PHE A 210 8.03 -0.03 -13.19
N MET A 211 6.77 -0.42 -13.41
CA MET A 211 6.43 -1.73 -13.96
C MET A 211 7.02 -1.96 -15.35
N GLU A 212 6.95 -0.95 -16.23
CA GLU A 212 7.53 -0.99 -17.58
C GLU A 212 9.06 -1.10 -17.53
N HIS A 213 9.71 -0.36 -16.63
CA HIS A 213 11.16 -0.42 -16.43
C HIS A 213 11.62 -1.80 -15.95
N GLU A 214 10.97 -2.35 -14.92
CA GLU A 214 11.33 -3.66 -14.36
C GLU A 214 11.03 -4.81 -15.35
N ALA A 215 9.95 -4.71 -16.13
CA ALA A 215 9.67 -5.66 -17.20
C ALA A 215 10.73 -5.62 -18.31
N ALA A 216 11.23 -4.42 -18.66
CA ALA A 216 12.31 -4.24 -19.62
C ALA A 216 13.65 -4.82 -19.12
N ARG A 217 13.92 -4.71 -17.80
CA ARG A 217 15.07 -5.36 -17.12
C ARG A 217 14.93 -6.88 -17.01
N GLY A 218 13.73 -7.38 -17.24
CA GLY A 218 13.44 -8.80 -17.35
C GLY A 218 12.98 -9.49 -16.08
N ILE A 219 12.45 -8.72 -15.15
CA ILE A 219 11.79 -9.26 -13.96
C ILE A 219 10.43 -9.86 -14.36
N GLU A 220 10.32 -11.18 -14.23
CA GLU A 220 9.21 -11.97 -14.79
C GLU A 220 7.84 -11.60 -14.21
N ARG A 221 7.77 -11.26 -12.92
CA ARG A 221 6.54 -10.77 -12.28
C ARG A 221 5.94 -9.59 -13.02
N TYR A 222 6.75 -8.57 -13.34
CA TYR A 222 6.26 -7.38 -14.01
C TYR A 222 5.95 -7.64 -15.50
N ARG A 223 6.70 -8.52 -16.17
CA ARG A 223 6.35 -8.96 -17.53
C ARG A 223 4.97 -9.62 -17.60
N ARG A 224 4.66 -10.52 -16.65
CA ARG A 224 3.34 -11.15 -16.54
C ARG A 224 2.25 -10.11 -16.28
N ASN A 225 2.45 -9.20 -15.33
CA ASN A 225 1.50 -8.11 -15.08
C ASN A 225 1.16 -7.29 -16.33
N LEU A 226 2.14 -7.00 -17.20
CA LEU A 226 1.91 -6.29 -18.47
C LEU A 226 1.16 -7.17 -19.49
N GLN A 227 1.47 -8.46 -19.57
CA GLN A 227 0.77 -9.41 -20.46
C GLN A 227 -0.70 -9.56 -20.06
N ASP A 228 -0.95 -9.69 -18.75
CA ASP A 228 -2.28 -9.81 -18.15
C ASP A 228 -3.08 -8.49 -18.25
N GLY A 229 -2.41 -7.39 -18.59
CA GLY A 229 -3.04 -6.11 -18.90
C GLY A 229 -3.29 -5.21 -17.69
N HIS A 230 -2.56 -5.42 -16.58
CA HIS A 230 -2.66 -4.56 -15.40
C HIS A 230 -2.34 -3.10 -15.77
N ASP A 231 -1.43 -2.89 -16.71
CA ASP A 231 -1.07 -1.58 -17.25
C ASP A 231 -2.22 -0.91 -18.00
N ARG A 232 -3.07 -1.69 -18.70
CA ARG A 232 -4.27 -1.17 -19.37
C ARG A 232 -5.29 -0.68 -18.34
N ILE A 233 -5.45 -1.42 -17.24
CA ILE A 233 -6.33 -1.03 -16.12
C ILE A 233 -5.85 0.29 -15.52
N TYR A 234 -4.58 0.41 -15.13
CA TYR A 234 -4.06 1.66 -14.55
C TYR A 234 -4.20 2.86 -15.49
N ARG A 235 -3.99 2.70 -16.80
CA ARG A 235 -4.18 3.80 -17.77
C ARG A 235 -5.66 4.21 -17.91
N GLN A 236 -6.58 3.25 -17.85
CA GLN A 236 -8.02 3.54 -17.84
C GLN A 236 -8.42 4.27 -16.56
N ASP A 237 -7.91 3.84 -15.41
CA ASP A 237 -8.17 4.48 -14.12
C ASP A 237 -7.60 5.90 -14.07
N ILE A 238 -6.39 6.14 -14.59
CA ILE A 238 -5.84 7.49 -14.74
C ILE A 238 -6.78 8.37 -15.58
N ALA A 239 -7.26 7.88 -16.72
CA ALA A 239 -8.17 8.63 -17.58
C ALA A 239 -9.51 8.92 -16.88
N TYR A 240 -10.04 7.93 -16.15
CA TYR A 240 -11.25 8.05 -15.36
C TYR A 240 -11.12 9.12 -14.26
N ILE A 241 -10.05 9.08 -13.48
CA ILE A 241 -9.80 10.03 -12.39
C ILE A 241 -9.58 11.44 -12.96
N LYS A 242 -8.82 11.59 -14.05
CA LYS A 242 -8.66 12.88 -14.75
C LYS A 242 -10.00 13.45 -15.19
N LYS A 243 -10.87 12.62 -15.77
CA LYS A 243 -12.21 13.03 -16.24
C LYS A 243 -13.12 13.44 -15.09
N SER A 244 -13.06 12.75 -13.95
CA SER A 244 -13.92 12.96 -12.79
C SER A 244 -13.31 13.87 -11.71
N ALA A 245 -12.15 14.49 -11.97
CA ALA A 245 -11.40 15.22 -10.95
C ALA A 245 -12.23 16.31 -10.24
N ALA A 246 -13.02 17.09 -10.97
CA ALA A 246 -13.85 18.15 -10.39
C ALA A 246 -14.94 17.59 -9.44
N ASP A 247 -15.56 16.48 -9.82
CA ASP A 247 -16.59 15.80 -9.02
C ASP A 247 -15.96 15.20 -7.76
N ILE A 248 -14.79 14.57 -7.90
CA ILE A 248 -14.03 14.01 -6.78
C ILE A 248 -13.65 15.12 -5.80
N VAL A 249 -13.07 16.24 -6.28
CA VAL A 249 -12.70 17.37 -5.41
C VAL A 249 -13.93 17.90 -4.67
N THR A 250 -15.02 18.17 -5.38
CA THR A 250 -16.25 18.75 -4.81
C THR A 250 -16.78 17.89 -3.66
N ALA A 251 -16.80 16.57 -3.85
CA ALA A 251 -17.36 15.65 -2.86
C ALA A 251 -16.41 15.34 -1.69
N LEU A 252 -15.09 15.49 -1.89
CA LEU A 252 -14.12 15.38 -0.80
C LEU A 252 -14.09 16.63 0.10
N THR A 253 -14.46 17.81 -0.43
CA THR A 253 -14.37 19.10 0.28
C THR A 253 -15.70 19.66 0.81
N GLY A 254 -16.83 19.39 0.14
CA GLY A 254 -18.16 19.72 0.67
C GLY A 254 -18.52 18.81 1.83
#